data_AF-A0A965H2G5-F1
#
_entry.id   AF-A0A965H2G5-F1
#
_cell.length_a   1.000
_cell.length_b   1.000
_cell.length_c   1.000
_cell.angle_alpha   90.00
_cell.angle_beta   90.00
_cell.angle_gamma   90.00
#
_symmetry.space_group_name_H-M   'P 1'
#
loop_
_entity.id
_entity.type
_entity.pdbx_description
1 polymer ?
#
loop_
_entity_poly.entity_id
_entity_poly.type
_entity_poly.pdbx_seq_one_letter_code
_entity_poly.pdbx_strand_id
1 'polypeptide(L)'
;SLIFFVIVASLFPLGVGADPVLLRTLGPGVVWVAALLACMLALARLFANDHADGTLEQMVLSPQPLSLLVLAKTISHWLTTGLPLVIIAPVLGLQFDLSADALLILIASLLLGTPTLSLIGAIGAALTLGLRGGGALLALLVLPLYIPVLIFGAGAVEATAAALGAAAHLSILGALLLGTIVFAPWATALALKIAIE
;
A
#
# COMPACT_ATOMS: atom_id res chain seq x y z
N SER A 1 -8.14 -5.59 -6.47
CA SER A 1 -7.05 -5.70 -5.48
C SER A 1 -7.43 -6.62 -4.33
N LEU A 2 -8.60 -6.48 -3.70
CA LEU A 2 -9.01 -7.30 -2.55
C LEU A 2 -9.03 -8.81 -2.84
N ILE A 3 -9.68 -9.24 -3.92
CA ILE A 3 -9.72 -10.66 -4.31
C ILE A 3 -8.29 -11.20 -4.56
N PHE A 4 -7.45 -10.40 -5.23
CA PHE A 4 -6.04 -10.76 -5.45
C PHE A 4 -5.28 -10.92 -4.13
N PHE A 5 -5.46 -10.01 -3.16
CA PHE A 5 -4.87 -10.12 -1.83
C PHE A 5 -5.27 -11.41 -1.12
N VAL A 6 -6.57 -11.72 -1.10
CA VAL A 6 -7.10 -12.94 -0.50
C VAL A 6 -6.53 -14.18 -1.17
N ILE A 7 -6.50 -14.21 -2.51
CA ILE A 7 -5.96 -15.35 -3.28
C ILE A 7 -4.48 -15.54 -2.95
N VAL A 8 -3.65 -14.49 -3.07
CA VAL A 8 -2.20 -14.61 -2.84
C VAL A 8 -1.95 -15.06 -1.41
N ALA A 9 -2.52 -14.39 -0.42
CA ALA A 9 -2.30 -14.75 0.99
C ALA A 9 -2.75 -16.17 1.33
N SER A 10 -3.82 -16.68 0.71
CA SER A 10 -4.36 -18.01 1.00
C SER A 10 -3.65 -19.12 0.21
N LEU A 11 -3.06 -18.82 -0.95
CA LEU A 11 -2.30 -19.81 -1.72
C LEU A 11 -0.95 -20.16 -1.08
N PHE A 12 -0.34 -19.25 -0.33
CA PHE A 12 0.93 -19.51 0.36
C PHE A 12 0.88 -20.69 1.35
N PRO A 13 -0.03 -20.73 2.34
CA PRO A 13 -0.11 -21.87 3.26
C PRO A 13 -0.43 -23.19 2.54
N LEU A 14 -1.22 -23.14 1.46
CA LEU A 14 -1.51 -24.31 0.63
C LEU A 14 -0.29 -24.79 -0.16
N GLY A 15 0.59 -23.89 -0.58
CA GLY A 15 1.79 -24.21 -1.38
C GLY A 15 2.99 -24.64 -0.53
N VAL A 16 3.14 -24.09 0.67
CA VAL A 16 4.28 -24.38 1.57
C VAL A 16 4.01 -25.62 2.43
N GLY A 17 2.76 -25.89 2.79
CA GLY A 17 2.36 -27.00 3.65
C GLY A 17 1.99 -26.57 5.08
N ALA A 18 1.51 -27.51 5.88
CA ALA A 18 0.86 -27.26 7.16
C ALA A 18 1.83 -27.23 8.37
N ASP A 19 3.11 -26.88 8.18
CA ASP A 19 4.06 -26.72 9.31
C ASP A 19 3.76 -25.39 10.04
N PRO A 20 3.24 -25.43 11.28
CA PRO A 20 2.84 -24.22 12.00
C PRO A 20 4.02 -23.30 12.30
N VAL A 21 5.22 -23.85 12.52
CA VAL A 21 6.41 -23.04 12.83
C VAL A 21 6.81 -22.22 11.60
N LEU A 22 6.83 -22.87 10.44
CA LEU A 22 7.14 -22.22 9.17
C LEU A 22 6.07 -21.18 8.80
N LEU A 23 4.79 -21.51 8.96
CA LEU A 23 3.68 -20.60 8.66
C LEU A 23 3.70 -19.33 9.51
N ARG A 24 3.93 -19.46 10.83
CA ARG A 24 4.05 -18.30 11.74
C ARG A 24 5.23 -17.41 11.37
N THR A 25 6.34 -18.02 10.94
CA THR A 25 7.55 -17.30 10.57
C THR A 25 7.35 -16.49 9.28
N LEU A 26 6.68 -17.07 8.28
CA LEU A 26 6.48 -16.42 6.98
C LEU A 26 5.25 -15.50 6.96
N GLY A 27 4.26 -15.74 7.81
CA GLY A 27 2.95 -15.09 7.78
C GLY A 27 2.98 -13.56 7.69
N PRO A 28 3.72 -12.86 8.56
CA PRO A 28 3.84 -11.40 8.49
C PRO A 28 4.31 -10.90 7.13
N GLY A 29 5.41 -11.47 6.62
CA GLY A 29 5.98 -11.12 5.34
C GLY A 29 5.02 -11.43 4.18
N VAL A 30 4.39 -12.60 4.18
CA VAL A 30 3.45 -13.02 3.13
C VAL A 30 2.25 -12.08 3.06
N VAL A 31 1.63 -11.75 4.20
CA VAL A 31 0.50 -10.83 4.23
C VAL A 31 0.92 -9.44 3.74
N TRP A 32 2.09 -8.93 4.13
CA TRP A 32 2.58 -7.64 3.67
C TRP A 32 2.93 -7.60 2.18
N VAL A 33 3.57 -8.64 1.65
CA VAL A 33 3.86 -8.76 0.21
C VAL A 33 2.56 -8.83 -0.58
N ALA A 34 1.59 -9.64 -0.13
CA ALA A 34 0.29 -9.73 -0.77
C ALA A 34 -0.44 -8.37 -0.77
N ALA A 35 -0.37 -7.64 0.34
CA ALA A 35 -0.96 -6.31 0.48
C ALA A 35 -0.31 -5.30 -0.48
N LEU A 36 1.03 -5.28 -0.54
CA LEU A 36 1.80 -4.43 -1.43
C LEU A 36 1.43 -4.69 -2.89
N LEU A 37 1.43 -5.95 -3.32
CA LEU A 37 1.08 -6.31 -4.70
C LEU A 37 -0.38 -5.93 -5.04
N ALA A 38 -1.29 -6.12 -4.09
CA ALA A 38 -2.68 -5.70 -4.24
C ALA A 38 -2.82 -4.17 -4.38
N CYS A 39 -2.04 -3.39 -3.62
CA CYS A 39 -1.96 -1.93 -3.74
C CYS A 39 -1.43 -1.53 -5.12
N MET A 40 -0.38 -2.16 -5.63
CA MET A 40 0.18 -1.85 -6.96
C MET A 40 -0.84 -2.07 -8.08
N LEU A 41 -1.62 -3.15 -8.02
CA LEU A 41 -2.68 -3.43 -8.98
C LEU A 41 -3.82 -2.39 -8.94
N ALA A 42 -4.08 -1.80 -7.78
CA ALA A 42 -5.07 -0.75 -7.62
C ALA A 42 -4.55 0.59 -8.17
N LEU A 43 -3.31 0.93 -7.84
CA LEU A 43 -2.68 2.22 -8.16
C LEU A 43 -2.52 2.47 -9.66
N ALA A 44 -2.32 1.43 -10.48
CA ALA A 44 -2.20 1.57 -11.92
C ALA A 44 -3.42 2.27 -12.59
N ARG A 45 -4.58 2.28 -11.90
CA ARG A 45 -5.81 2.92 -12.38
C ARG A 45 -6.12 4.26 -11.70
N LEU A 46 -5.29 4.71 -10.75
CA LEU A 46 -5.59 5.85 -9.89
C LEU A 46 -5.88 7.12 -10.70
N PHE A 47 -5.02 7.46 -11.67
CA PHE A 47 -5.19 8.63 -12.54
C PHE A 47 -5.47 8.27 -14.00
N ALA A 48 -5.24 7.01 -14.39
CA ALA A 48 -5.40 6.58 -15.78
C ALA A 48 -6.83 6.70 -16.30
N ASN A 49 -7.83 6.41 -15.45
CA ASN A 49 -9.23 6.52 -15.84
C ASN A 49 -9.63 7.99 -16.05
N ASP A 50 -9.29 8.86 -15.09
CA ASP A 50 -9.56 10.30 -15.17
C ASP A 50 -8.86 10.95 -16.37
N HIS A 51 -7.67 10.48 -16.73
CA HIS A 51 -6.97 10.99 -17.92
C HIS A 51 -7.63 10.51 -19.21
N ALA A 52 -8.12 9.27 -19.24
CA ALA A 52 -8.77 8.71 -20.42
C ALA A 52 -10.14 9.38 -20.73
N ASP A 53 -10.84 9.89 -19.73
CA ASP A 53 -12.14 10.54 -19.88
C ASP A 53 -12.12 12.08 -19.84
N GLY A 54 -10.93 12.69 -19.67
CA GLY A 54 -10.76 14.14 -19.65
C GLY A 54 -10.97 14.80 -18.28
N THR A 55 -11.34 14.03 -17.25
CA THR A 55 -11.59 14.55 -15.90
C THR A 55 -10.31 15.11 -15.27
N LEU A 56 -9.16 14.50 -15.54
CA LEU A 56 -7.89 14.90 -14.94
C LEU A 56 -7.49 16.32 -15.36
N GLU A 57 -7.69 16.64 -16.63
CA GLU A 57 -7.46 17.97 -17.21
C GLU A 57 -8.35 19.01 -16.54
N GLN A 58 -9.63 18.67 -16.28
CA GLN A 58 -10.54 19.52 -15.53
C GLN A 58 -10.09 19.74 -14.09
N MET A 59 -9.54 18.71 -13.43
CA MET A 59 -8.99 18.83 -12.08
C MET A 59 -7.80 19.80 -12.04
N VAL A 60 -6.91 19.74 -13.04
CA VAL A 60 -5.74 20.64 -13.13
C VAL A 60 -6.13 22.09 -13.42
N LEU A 61 -7.17 22.31 -14.23
CA LEU A 61 -7.68 23.65 -14.54
C LEU A 61 -8.60 24.23 -13.46
N SER A 62 -9.04 23.40 -12.51
CA SER A 62 -9.94 23.84 -11.44
C SER A 62 -9.28 24.90 -10.53
N PRO A 63 -10.06 25.78 -9.88
CA PRO A 63 -9.52 26.79 -8.97
C PRO A 63 -8.98 26.21 -7.65
N GLN A 64 -9.14 24.90 -7.41
CA GLN A 64 -8.72 24.25 -6.18
C GLN A 64 -7.24 23.88 -6.23
N PRO A 65 -6.52 23.90 -5.09
CA PRO A 65 -5.15 23.42 -5.04
C PRO A 65 -5.06 21.95 -5.48
N LEU A 66 -4.33 21.68 -6.57
CA LEU A 66 -4.22 20.33 -7.14
C LEU A 66 -3.68 19.30 -6.13
N SER A 67 -2.76 19.70 -5.24
CA SER A 67 -2.26 18.84 -4.17
C SER A 67 -3.37 18.39 -3.21
N LEU A 68 -4.35 19.25 -2.92
CA LEU A 68 -5.50 18.90 -2.09
C LEU A 68 -6.42 17.92 -2.81
N LEU A 69 -6.66 18.12 -4.11
CA LEU A 69 -7.44 17.20 -4.93
C LEU A 69 -6.78 15.82 -5.02
N VAL A 70 -5.46 15.78 -5.22
CA VAL A 70 -4.66 14.56 -5.21
C VAL A 70 -4.77 13.84 -3.87
N LEU A 71 -4.62 14.56 -2.76
CA LEU A 71 -4.74 13.97 -1.42
C LEU A 71 -6.14 13.38 -1.22
N ALA A 72 -7.20 14.11 -1.53
CA ALA A 72 -8.57 13.65 -1.41
C ALA A 72 -8.85 12.42 -2.28
N LYS A 73 -8.34 12.40 -3.52
CA LYS A 73 -8.48 11.27 -4.43
C LYS A 73 -7.69 10.04 -3.94
N THR A 74 -6.47 10.24 -3.46
CA THR A 74 -5.63 9.16 -2.92
C THR A 74 -6.26 8.55 -1.65
N ILE A 75 -6.82 9.38 -0.77
CA ILE A 75 -7.58 8.90 0.40
C ILE A 75 -8.82 8.13 -0.04
N SER A 76 -9.59 8.64 -1.01
CA SER A 76 -10.78 7.96 -1.54
C SER A 76 -10.42 6.60 -2.17
N HIS A 77 -9.30 6.55 -2.88
CA HIS A 77 -8.75 5.30 -3.42
C HIS A 77 -8.33 4.33 -2.32
N TRP A 78 -7.65 4.82 -1.28
CA TRP A 78 -7.26 3.99 -0.14
C TRP A 78 -8.49 3.46 0.61
N LEU A 79 -9.51 4.28 0.85
CA LEU A 79 -10.75 3.86 1.50
C LEU A 79 -11.50 2.76 0.75
N THR A 80 -11.40 2.73 -0.58
CA THR A 80 -12.09 1.74 -1.42
C THR A 80 -11.26 0.49 -1.68
N THR A 81 -9.94 0.54 -1.50
CA THR A 81 -9.04 -0.57 -1.86
C THR A 81 -8.17 -1.05 -0.70
N GLY A 82 -7.53 -0.13 0.02
CA GLY A 82 -6.64 -0.40 1.15
C GLY A 82 -7.40 -0.69 2.45
N LEU A 83 -8.39 0.13 2.82
CA LEU A 83 -9.14 -0.09 4.06
C LEU A 83 -9.86 -1.46 4.10
N PRO A 84 -10.57 -1.91 3.03
CA PRO A 84 -11.14 -3.26 2.99
C PRO A 84 -10.08 -4.36 3.13
N LEU A 85 -8.87 -4.10 2.61
CA LEU A 85 -7.73 -4.99 2.76
C LEU A 85 -7.29 -5.10 4.23
N VAL A 86 -7.16 -3.97 4.94
CA VAL A 86 -6.85 -3.96 6.37
C VAL A 86 -7.90 -4.72 7.18
N ILE A 87 -9.18 -4.57 6.83
CA ILE A 87 -10.29 -5.25 7.51
C ILE A 87 -10.23 -6.77 7.32
N ILE A 88 -9.88 -7.26 6.13
CA ILE A 88 -9.81 -8.71 5.86
C ILE A 88 -8.48 -9.34 6.34
N ALA A 89 -7.42 -8.55 6.48
CA ALA A 89 -6.10 -9.02 6.88
C ALA A 89 -6.06 -9.91 8.15
N PRO A 90 -6.78 -9.62 9.26
CA PRO A 90 -6.75 -10.50 10.42
C PRO A 90 -7.30 -11.90 10.13
N VAL A 91 -8.33 -12.02 9.29
CA VAL A 91 -8.87 -13.33 8.86
C VAL A 91 -7.81 -14.12 8.10
N LEU A 92 -7.03 -13.45 7.26
CA LEU A 92 -5.94 -14.10 6.54
C LEU A 92 -4.77 -14.44 7.46
N GLY A 93 -4.49 -13.60 8.47
CA GLY A 93 -3.47 -13.85 9.49
C GLY A 93 -3.73 -15.11 10.32
N LEU A 94 -5.00 -15.48 10.53
CA LEU A 94 -5.35 -16.74 11.20
C LEU A 94 -4.87 -17.98 10.43
N GLN A 95 -4.77 -17.91 9.10
CA GLN A 95 -4.24 -19.01 8.28
C GLN A 95 -2.75 -19.30 8.55
N PHE A 96 -2.04 -18.31 9.10
CA PHE A 96 -0.63 -18.40 9.48
C PHE A 96 -0.45 -18.65 10.98
N ASP A 97 -1.54 -18.95 11.70
CA ASP A 97 -1.54 -19.23 13.13
C ASP A 97 -0.91 -18.12 13.98
N LEU A 98 -1.18 -16.86 13.59
CA LEU A 98 -0.74 -15.68 14.32
C LEU A 98 -1.53 -15.51 15.61
N SER A 99 -0.83 -15.14 16.69
CA SER A 99 -1.46 -14.82 17.98
C SER A 99 -2.35 -13.56 17.88
N ALA A 100 -3.28 -13.41 18.81
CA ALA A 100 -4.16 -12.24 18.87
C ALA A 100 -3.37 -10.91 18.91
N ASP A 101 -2.27 -10.87 19.68
CA ASP A 101 -1.40 -9.70 19.76
C ASP A 101 -0.71 -9.41 18.42
N ALA A 102 -0.21 -10.44 17.74
CA ALA A 102 0.38 -10.29 16.41
C ALA A 102 -0.64 -9.81 15.38
N LEU A 103 -1.90 -10.27 15.45
CA LEU A 103 -2.99 -9.81 14.58
C LEU A 103 -3.33 -8.34 14.82
N LEU A 104 -3.37 -7.88 16.07
CA LEU A 104 -3.60 -6.46 16.38
C LEU A 104 -2.48 -5.58 15.81
N ILE A 105 -1.23 -6.03 15.93
CA ILE A 105 -0.08 -5.31 15.36
C ILE A 105 -0.08 -5.37 13.83
N LEU A 106 -0.54 -6.46 13.23
CA LEU A 106 -0.73 -6.56 11.77
C LEU A 106 -1.75 -5.53 11.28
N ILE A 107 -2.89 -5.40 11.97
CA ILE A 107 -3.90 -4.38 11.65
C ILE A 107 -3.30 -2.97 11.78
N ALA A 108 -2.64 -2.69 12.91
CA ALA A 108 -2.05 -1.37 13.16
C ALA A 108 -0.97 -1.01 12.14
N SER A 109 -0.08 -1.94 11.82
CA SER A 109 0.99 -1.71 10.85
C SER A 109 0.43 -1.52 9.44
N LEU A 110 -0.58 -2.30 9.02
CA LEU A 110 -1.25 -2.13 7.73
C LEU A 110 -2.04 -0.83 7.65
N LEU A 111 -2.68 -0.39 8.75
CA LEU A 111 -3.40 0.88 8.80
C LEU A 111 -2.48 2.08 8.63
N LEU A 112 -1.21 1.97 9.05
CA LEU A 112 -0.19 2.99 8.84
C LEU A 112 0.50 2.88 7.47
N GLY A 113 0.89 1.66 7.07
CA GLY A 113 1.68 1.48 5.87
C GLY A 113 0.86 1.47 4.59
N THR A 114 -0.36 0.93 4.53
CA THR A 114 -1.16 0.94 3.29
C THR A 114 -1.53 2.36 2.78
N PRO A 115 -1.86 3.36 3.62
CA PRO A 115 -2.00 4.74 3.13
C PRO A 115 -0.64 5.33 2.72
N THR A 116 0.45 5.00 3.40
CA THR A 116 1.82 5.37 3.01
C THR A 116 2.16 4.84 1.62
N LEU A 117 1.88 3.55 1.35
CA LEU A 117 2.04 2.93 0.04
C LEU A 117 1.17 3.66 -1.01
N SER A 118 -0.08 3.99 -0.67
CA SER A 118 -0.98 4.68 -1.60
C SER A 118 -0.46 6.07 -1.99
N LEU A 119 0.09 6.82 -1.02
CA LEU A 119 0.66 8.15 -1.25
C LEU A 119 1.94 8.11 -2.08
N ILE A 120 2.90 7.24 -1.74
CA ILE A 120 4.11 7.04 -2.55
C ILE A 120 3.74 6.53 -3.96
N GLY A 121 2.81 5.58 -4.03
CA GLY A 121 2.30 5.01 -5.27
C GLY A 121 1.61 6.02 -6.17
N ALA A 122 0.94 7.01 -5.62
CA ALA A 122 0.33 8.09 -6.38
C ALA A 122 1.38 8.92 -7.15
N ILE A 123 2.56 9.14 -6.57
CA ILE A 123 3.69 9.79 -7.27
C ILE A 123 4.08 8.96 -8.50
N GLY A 124 4.28 7.65 -8.31
CA GLY A 124 4.63 6.76 -9.40
C GLY A 124 3.55 6.66 -10.48
N ALA A 125 2.28 6.56 -10.09
CA ALA A 125 1.15 6.52 -11.01
C ALA A 125 1.03 7.79 -11.86
N ALA A 126 1.35 8.95 -11.30
CA ALA A 126 1.39 10.21 -12.04
C ALA A 126 2.59 10.29 -13.00
N LEU A 127 3.79 9.88 -12.54
CA LEU A 127 5.00 9.90 -13.36
C LEU A 127 4.99 8.92 -14.52
N THR A 128 4.19 7.84 -14.44
CA THR A 128 4.06 6.84 -15.50
C THR A 128 2.75 6.94 -16.29
N LEU A 129 1.97 7.99 -16.05
CA LEU A 129 0.75 8.28 -16.80
C LEU A 129 1.07 8.48 -18.29
N GLY A 130 0.22 7.96 -19.18
CA GLY A 130 0.40 8.07 -20.64
C GLY A 130 1.46 7.14 -21.25
N LEU A 131 2.32 6.49 -20.45
CA LEU A 131 3.37 5.60 -20.94
C LEU A 131 2.83 4.22 -21.32
N ARG A 132 3.32 3.67 -22.44
CA ARG A 132 3.04 2.27 -22.84
C ARG A 132 3.65 1.34 -21.79
N GLY A 133 2.81 0.53 -21.14
CA GLY A 133 3.25 -0.35 -20.05
C GLY A 133 3.44 0.35 -18.70
N GLY A 134 2.77 1.48 -18.46
CA GLY A 134 2.89 2.30 -17.25
C GLY A 134 2.79 1.54 -15.91
N GLY A 135 2.09 0.40 -15.87
CA GLY A 135 2.03 -0.46 -14.68
C GLY A 135 3.38 -1.12 -14.31
N ALA A 136 4.17 -1.55 -15.30
CA ALA A 136 5.49 -2.14 -15.05
C ALA A 136 6.52 -1.05 -14.66
N LEU A 137 6.43 0.12 -15.28
CA LEU A 137 7.26 1.27 -14.92
C LEU A 137 6.94 1.79 -13.52
N LEU A 138 5.65 1.82 -13.15
CA LEU A 138 5.21 2.16 -11.79
C LEU A 138 5.87 1.21 -10.79
N ALA A 139 5.85 -0.09 -11.08
CA ALA A 139 6.50 -1.08 -10.23
C ALA A 139 7.99 -0.84 -10.06
N LEU A 140 8.71 -0.68 -11.17
CA LEU A 140 10.15 -0.46 -11.15
C LEU A 140 10.54 0.79 -10.34
N LEU A 141 9.77 1.87 -10.49
CA LEU A 141 10.03 3.15 -9.82
C LEU A 141 9.72 3.10 -8.32
N VAL A 142 8.60 2.48 -7.96
CA VAL A 142 8.02 2.61 -6.62
C VAL A 142 8.46 1.48 -5.67
N LEU A 143 8.78 0.29 -6.18
CA LEU A 143 9.17 -0.85 -5.36
C LEU A 143 10.31 -0.54 -4.37
N PRO A 144 11.43 0.13 -4.77
CA PRO A 144 12.48 0.49 -3.82
C PRO A 144 12.01 1.36 -2.66
N LEU A 145 11.05 2.26 -2.92
CA LEU A 145 10.47 3.15 -1.92
C LEU A 145 9.45 2.42 -1.01
N TYR A 146 8.89 1.31 -1.46
CA TYR A 146 8.00 0.47 -0.66
C TYR A 146 8.75 -0.47 0.29
N ILE A 147 10.00 -0.81 0.00
CA ILE A 147 10.80 -1.73 0.82
C ILE A 147 10.84 -1.30 2.29
N PRO A 148 11.11 -0.03 2.66
CA PRO A 148 11.08 0.38 4.06
C PRO A 148 9.73 0.15 4.73
N VAL A 149 8.62 0.47 4.05
CA VAL A 149 7.27 0.25 4.59
C VAL A 149 7.02 -1.24 4.82
N LEU A 150 7.48 -2.10 3.91
CA LEU A 150 7.34 -3.55 4.05
C LEU A 150 8.21 -4.11 5.18
N ILE A 151 9.47 -3.68 5.29
CA ILE A 151 10.40 -4.10 6.34
C ILE A 151 9.82 -3.74 7.72
N PHE A 152 9.41 -2.48 7.92
CA PHE A 152 8.88 -2.06 9.22
C PHE A 152 7.47 -2.60 9.48
N GLY A 153 6.67 -2.79 8.43
CA GLY A 153 5.35 -3.41 8.49
C GLY A 153 5.38 -4.85 8.99
N ALA A 154 6.10 -5.72 8.28
CA ALA A 154 6.24 -7.12 8.65
C ALA A 154 7.05 -7.27 9.94
N GLY A 155 8.14 -6.51 10.08
CA GLY A 155 9.00 -6.52 11.26
C GLY A 155 8.27 -6.14 12.55
N ALA A 156 7.26 -5.28 12.51
CA ALA A 156 6.43 -4.98 13.69
C ALA A 156 5.72 -6.23 14.23
N VAL A 157 5.17 -7.04 13.34
CA VAL A 157 4.43 -8.26 13.68
C VAL A 157 5.41 -9.35 14.14
N GLU A 158 6.53 -9.52 13.44
CA GLU A 158 7.60 -10.46 13.81
C GLU A 158 8.20 -10.13 15.18
N ALA A 159 8.51 -8.86 15.45
CA ALA A 159 9.02 -8.41 16.75
C ALA A 159 8.02 -8.66 17.89
N THR A 160 6.72 -8.58 17.61
CA THR A 160 5.68 -8.91 18.60
C THR A 160 5.62 -10.41 18.85
N ALA A 161 5.68 -11.23 17.80
CA ALA A 161 5.75 -12.68 17.92
C ALA A 161 7.00 -13.15 18.70
N ALA A 162 8.11 -12.40 18.60
CA ALA A 162 9.35 -12.63 19.34
C ALA A 162 9.38 -11.98 20.74
N ALA A 163 8.29 -11.36 21.21
CA ALA A 163 8.21 -10.64 22.48
C ALA A 163 9.21 -9.47 22.65
N LEU A 164 9.68 -8.89 21.53
CA LEU A 164 10.57 -7.73 21.50
C LEU A 164 9.81 -6.39 21.44
N GLY A 165 8.54 -6.43 21.03
CA GLY A 165 7.63 -5.27 20.96
C GLY A 165 7.65 -4.53 19.61
N ALA A 166 6.51 -3.96 19.24
CA ALA A 166 6.29 -3.33 17.93
C ALA A 166 6.59 -1.82 17.86
N ALA A 167 6.80 -1.16 19.01
CA ALA A 167 6.74 0.30 19.11
C ALA A 167 7.71 1.03 18.17
N ALA A 168 8.96 0.55 18.05
CA ALA A 168 9.96 1.17 17.17
C ALA A 168 9.55 1.08 15.70
N HIS A 169 9.09 -0.09 15.25
CA HIS A 169 8.64 -0.33 13.89
C HIS A 169 7.41 0.53 13.55
N LEU A 170 6.41 0.55 14.43
CA LEU A 170 5.20 1.37 14.25
C LEU A 170 5.51 2.88 14.26
N SER A 171 6.47 3.32 15.08
CA SER A 171 6.90 4.73 15.10
C SER A 171 7.52 5.16 13.76
N ILE A 172 8.32 4.28 13.14
CA ILE A 172 8.90 4.55 11.83
C ILE A 172 7.81 4.56 10.75
N LEU A 173 6.86 3.62 10.77
CA LEU A 173 5.71 3.64 9.87
C LEU A 173 4.88 4.93 10.03
N GLY A 174 4.66 5.37 11.27
CA GLY A 174 4.00 6.64 11.56
C GLY A 174 4.76 7.83 11.00
N ALA A 175 6.09 7.86 11.14
CA ALA A 175 6.93 8.91 10.58
C ALA A 175 6.88 8.93 9.03
N LEU A 176 6.91 7.75 8.39
CA LEU A 176 6.76 7.61 6.94
C LEU A 176 5.38 8.09 6.48
N LEU A 177 4.31 7.75 7.20
CA LEU A 177 2.97 8.22 6.90
C LEU A 177 2.87 9.74 6.99
N LEU A 178 3.36 10.34 8.08
CA LEU A 178 3.36 11.78 8.25
C LEU A 178 4.17 12.49 7.16
N GLY A 179 5.36 11.98 6.84
CA GLY A 179 6.18 12.53 5.75
C GLY A 179 5.46 12.44 4.41
N THR A 180 4.87 11.29 4.09
CA THR A 180 4.16 11.12 2.81
C THR A 180 2.89 11.94 2.72
N ILE A 181 2.14 12.14 3.79
CA ILE A 181 0.96 13.03 3.81
C ILE A 181 1.35 14.46 3.42
N VAL A 182 2.50 14.94 3.89
CA VAL A 182 2.96 16.31 3.62
C VAL A 182 3.55 16.44 2.21
N PHE A 183 4.45 15.54 1.81
CA PHE A 183 5.24 15.71 0.59
C PHE A 183 4.63 15.04 -0.66
N ALA A 184 3.96 13.90 -0.51
CA ALA A 184 3.50 13.13 -1.67
C ALA A 184 2.42 13.85 -2.48
N PRO A 185 1.39 14.50 -1.89
CA PRO A 185 0.37 15.17 -2.69
C PRO A 185 0.92 16.32 -3.55
N TRP A 186 1.95 17.01 -3.05
CA TRP A 186 2.65 18.04 -3.81
C TRP A 186 3.47 17.45 -4.95
N ALA A 187 4.27 16.42 -4.68
CA ALA A 187 5.08 15.75 -5.68
C ALA A 187 4.22 15.13 -6.80
N THR A 188 3.12 14.46 -6.43
CA THR A 188 2.15 13.92 -7.38
C THR A 188 1.47 15.02 -8.20
N ALA A 189 1.08 16.15 -7.59
CA ALA A 189 0.49 17.26 -8.32
C ALA A 189 1.44 17.84 -9.39
N LEU A 190 2.74 17.95 -9.09
CA LEU A 190 3.74 18.35 -10.08
C LEU A 190 3.90 17.33 -11.20
N ALA A 191 3.97 16.05 -10.84
CA ALA A 191 4.06 14.96 -11.81
C ALA A 191 2.86 14.93 -12.77
N LEU A 192 1.64 15.16 -12.26
CA LEU A 192 0.43 15.22 -13.08
C LEU A 192 0.45 16.39 -14.07
N LYS A 193 0.95 17.57 -13.67
CA LYS A 193 1.08 18.71 -14.58
C LYS A 193 2.03 18.40 -15.73
N ILE A 194 3.18 17.80 -15.41
CA ILE A 194 4.18 17.39 -16.43
C ILE A 194 3.60 16.32 -17.37
N ALA A 195 2.77 15.41 -16.87
CA ALA A 195 2.20 14.32 -17.67
C ALA A 195 1.09 14.76 -18.64
N ILE A 196 0.47 15.93 -18.40
CA ILE A 196 -0.63 16.47 -19.23
C ILE A 196 -0.12 17.53 -20.23
N GLU A 197 1.09 18.06 -20.03
CA GLU A 197 1.83 18.89 -21.00
C GLU A 197 2.35 18.07 -22.18
#